data_AF-A0A538DY08-F1
#
_entry.id   AF-A0A538DY08-F1
#
_cell.length_a   1.000
_cell.length_b   1.000
_cell.length_c   1.000
_cell.angle_alpha   90.00
_cell.angle_beta   90.00
_cell.angle_gamma   90.00
#
_symmetry.space_group_name_H-M   'P 1'
#
loop_
_entity.id
_entity.type
_entity.pdbx_description
1 polymer ?
#
loop_
_entity_poly.entity_id
_entity_poly.type
_entity_poly.pdbx_seq_one_letter_code
_entity_poly.pdbx_strand_id
1 'polypeptide(L)' 'MSIVEAATPPASGTLRAVLNGVNHLSRWCGRTVVIKYGGAAMERSDLRTSFAQDVVRLSSAGIHPVIVHRGGP' A
#
# COMPACT_ATOMS: atom_id res chain seq x y z
N MET A 1 36.76 -5.83 -0.85
CA MET A 1 36.08 -4.70 -1.51
C MET A 1 34.62 -5.04 -1.69
N SER A 2 33.78 -4.59 -0.76
CA SER A 2 32.39 -4.26 -1.02
C SER A 2 32.02 -3.22 0.03
N ILE A 3 31.95 -1.98 -0.44
CA ILE A 3 31.56 -0.79 0.29
C ILE A 3 30.09 -0.97 0.69
N VAL A 4 29.85 -1.15 1.99
CA VAL A 4 28.52 -0.94 2.55
C VAL A 4 28.40 0.57 2.69
N GLU A 5 27.71 1.21 1.76
CA GLU A 5 27.38 2.63 1.90
C GLU A 5 26.38 2.74 3.05
N ALA A 6 26.83 3.29 4.19
CA ALA A 6 25.95 3.63 5.29
C ALA A 6 25.08 4.79 4.85
N ALA A 7 23.90 4.47 4.29
CA ALA A 7 22.85 5.44 4.07
C ALA A 7 22.63 6.23 5.37
N THR A 8 22.63 7.56 5.27
CA THR A 8 22.38 8.47 6.40
C THR A 8 21.15 7.98 7.17
N PRO A 9 21.26 7.66 8.47
CA PRO A 9 20.11 7.18 9.22
C PRO A 9 19.03 8.28 9.14
N PRO A 10 17.80 7.96 8.71
CA PRO A 10 16.74 8.95 8.68
C PRO A 10 16.61 9.56 10.07
N ALA A 11 16.34 10.86 10.15
CA ALA A 11 16.02 11.52 11.41
C ALA A 11 15.08 10.61 12.21
N SER A 12 15.38 10.35 13.48
CA SER A 12 14.82 9.23 14.27
C SER A 12 13.28 9.17 14.26
N GLY A 13 12.60 10.28 13.94
CA GLY A 13 11.16 10.33 13.67
C GLY A 13 10.71 9.71 12.33
N THR A 14 11.41 9.95 11.22
CA THR A 14 11.08 9.44 9.87
C THR A 14 11.27 7.93 9.80
N LEU A 15 12.37 7.40 10.36
CA LEU A 15 12.62 5.96 10.41
C LEU A 15 11.52 5.24 11.22
N ARG A 16 11.13 5.78 12.38
CA ARG A 16 10.05 5.22 13.20
C ARG A 16 8.69 5.27 12.52
N ALA A 17 8.37 6.35 11.79
CA ALA A 17 7.12 6.45 11.04
C ALA A 17 7.04 5.41 9.92
N VAL A 18 8.13 5.20 9.18
CA VAL A 18 8.23 4.15 8.16
C VAL A 18 8.09 2.77 8.83
N LEU A 19 8.85 2.48 9.87
CA LEU A 19 8.80 1.20 10.59
C LEU A 19 7.41 0.90 11.18
N ASN A 20 6.72 1.89 11.75
CA ASN A 20 5.36 1.74 12.25
C ASN A 20 4.37 1.40 11.11
N GLY A 21 4.49 2.10 9.97
CA GLY A 21 3.67 1.82 8.78
C GLY A 21 3.89 0.40 8.22
N VAL A 22 5.15 -0.04 8.13
CA VAL A 22 5.51 -1.38 7.61
C VAL A 22 4.97 -2.49 8.53
N ASN A 23 4.95 -2.27 9.84
CA ASN A 23 4.50 -3.27 10.82
C ASN A 23 2.97 -3.44 10.87
N HIS A 24 2.19 -2.55 10.25
CA HIS A 24 0.73 -2.68 10.22
C HIS A 24 0.22 -3.61 9.11
N LEU A 25 0.95 -3.79 8.02
CA LEU A 25 0.54 -4.63 6.88
C LEU A 25 0.86 -6.11 7.12
N SER A 26 1.97 -6.40 7.81
CA SER A 26 2.43 -7.77 8.10
C SER A 26 1.37 -8.64 8.79
N ARG A 27 0.56 -8.06 9.70
CA ARG A 27 -0.54 -8.77 10.39
C ARG A 27 -1.67 -9.22 9.46
N TRP A 28 -1.74 -8.70 8.24
CA TRP A 28 -2.75 -9.02 7.24
C TRP A 28 -2.24 -9.93 6.13
N CYS A 29 -0.95 -10.30 6.14
CA CYS A 29 -0.40 -11.26 5.19
C CYS A 29 -1.18 -12.59 5.25
N GLY A 30 -1.50 -13.14 4.09
CA GLY A 30 -2.34 -14.33 3.90
C GLY A 30 -3.84 -14.09 4.11
N ARG A 31 -4.27 -12.88 4.48
CA ARG A 31 -5.69 -12.59 4.72
C ARG A 31 -6.37 -12.06 3.47
N THR A 32 -7.66 -12.37 3.34
CA THR A 32 -8.55 -11.71 2.37
C THR A 32 -9.09 -10.41 2.94
N VAL A 33 -8.98 -9.33 2.17
CA VAL A 33 -9.46 -7.99 2.57
C VAL A 33 -10.42 -7.48 1.50
N VAL A 34 -11.66 -7.21 1.90
CA VAL A 34 -12.67 -6.63 1.00
C VAL A 34 -12.54 -5.11 1.01
N ILE A 35 -12.35 -4.52 -0.18
CA ILE A 35 -12.15 -3.08 -0.36
C ILE A 35 -13.34 -2.53 -1.14
N LYS A 36 -14.08 -1.60 -0.51
CA LYS A 36 -15.15 -0.87 -1.19
C LYS A 36 -14.54 0.24 -2.05
N TYR A 37 -14.74 0.16 -3.35
CA TYR A 37 -14.24 1.10 -4.35
C TYR A 37 -15.40 1.86 -5.00
N GLY A 38 -15.31 3.20 -5.08
CA GLY A 38 -16.41 4.04 -5.58
C GLY A 38 -16.18 5.54 -5.43
N GLY A 39 -17.14 6.32 -5.93
CA GLY A 39 -17.13 7.79 -5.86
C GLY A 39 -16.00 8.40 -6.70
N ALA A 40 -15.46 9.53 -6.24
CA ALA A 40 -14.40 10.28 -6.94
C ALA A 40 -13.17 9.43 -7.30
N ALA A 41 -12.89 8.37 -6.53
CA ALA A 41 -11.78 7.45 -6.80
C ALA A 41 -11.97 6.59 -8.07
N MET A 42 -13.22 6.41 -8.52
CA MET A 42 -13.55 5.80 -9.81
C MET A 42 -13.58 6.81 -10.95
N GLU A 43 -13.87 8.09 -10.69
CA GLU A 43 -14.09 9.10 -11.74
C GLU A 43 -12.80 9.80 -12.20
N ARG A 44 -11.86 10.07 -11.29
CA ARG A 44 -10.62 10.78 -11.61
C ARG A 44 -9.48 9.83 -11.97
N SER A 45 -8.77 10.11 -13.06
CA SER A 45 -7.72 9.23 -13.61
C SER A 45 -6.50 9.09 -12.69
N ASP A 46 -6.11 10.15 -12.00
CA ASP A 46 -5.04 10.16 -11.01
C ASP A 46 -5.39 9.24 -9.82
N LEU A 47 -6.63 9.33 -9.33
CA LEU A 47 -7.10 8.50 -8.23
C LEU A 47 -7.30 7.04 -8.62
N ARG A 48 -7.80 6.76 -9.84
CA ARG A 48 -7.87 5.39 -10.39
C ARG A 48 -6.49 4.73 -10.43
N THR A 49 -5.50 5.48 -10.92
CA THR A 49 -4.12 4.99 -11.04
C THR A 49 -3.50 4.73 -9.67
N SER A 50 -3.66 5.67 -8.74
CA SER A 50 -3.19 5.49 -7.36
C SER A 50 -3.86 4.29 -6.68
N PHE A 51 -5.18 4.14 -6.85
CA PHE A 51 -5.92 3.01 -6.29
C PHE A 51 -5.40 1.66 -6.84
N ALA A 52 -5.17 1.57 -8.15
CA ALA A 52 -4.61 0.37 -8.76
C ALA A 52 -3.21 0.05 -8.22
N GLN A 53 -2.35 1.06 -8.04
CA GLN A 53 -1.02 0.89 -7.44
C GLN A 53 -1.10 0.39 -6.00
N ASP A 54 -2.05 0.88 -5.21
CA ASP A 54 -2.25 0.43 -3.83
C ASP A 54 -2.75 -1.02 -3.78
N VAL A 55 -3.66 -1.42 -4.67
CA VAL A 55 -4.09 -2.82 -4.80
C VAL A 55 -2.90 -3.73 -5.13
N VAL A 56 -2.02 -3.32 -6.04
CA VAL A 56 -0.81 -4.08 -6.37
C VAL A 56 0.11 -4.17 -5.15
N ARG A 57 0.35 -3.07 -4.42
CA ARG A 57 1.17 -3.07 -3.20
C ARG A 57 0.61 -4.02 -2.14
N LEU A 58 -0.70 -4.05 -1.95
CA LEU A 58 -1.35 -4.98 -1.01
C LEU A 58 -1.14 -6.44 -1.45
N SER A 59 -1.32 -6.73 -2.74
CA SER A 59 -1.07 -8.07 -3.29
C SER A 59 0.39 -8.49 -3.13
N SER A 60 1.34 -7.61 -3.43
CA SER A 60 2.78 -7.86 -3.24
C SER A 60 3.17 -8.02 -1.77
N ALA A 61 2.41 -7.43 -0.84
CA ALA A 61 2.57 -7.63 0.60
C ALA A 61 1.96 -8.95 1.12
N GLY A 62 1.45 -9.81 0.23
CA GLY A 62 0.85 -11.10 0.57
C GLY A 62 -0.61 -11.02 1.04
N ILE A 63 -1.28 -9.88 0.83
CA ILE A 63 -2.71 -9.72 1.12
C ILE A 63 -3.51 -10.14 -0.11
N HIS A 64 -4.71 -10.70 0.08
CA HIS A 64 -5.62 -11.04 -1.00
C HIS A 64 -6.76 -10.00 -1.09
N PRO A 65 -6.56 -8.86 -1.79
CA PRO A 65 -7.59 -7.83 -1.90
C PRO A 65 -8.74 -8.30 -2.81
N VAL A 66 -9.99 -8.10 -2.34
CA VAL A 66 -11.22 -8.31 -3.11
C VAL A 66 -11.90 -6.96 -3.26
N ILE A 67 -11.96 -6.45 -4.48
CA ILE A 67 -12.49 -5.11 -4.74
C ILE A 67 -13.97 -5.23 -5.05
N VAL A 68 -14.80 -4.52 -4.28
CA VAL A 68 -16.24 -4.41 -4.52
C VAL A 68 -16.55 -2.98 -4.93
N HIS A 69 -17.07 -2.82 -6.13
CA HIS A 69 -17.57 -1.54 -6.62
C HIS A 69 -19.07 -1.61 -6.90
N ARG A 70 -19.76 -0.47 -6.86
CA ARG A 70 -21.09 -0.38 -7.49
C ARG A 70 -20.92 -0.31 -9.01
N GLY A 71 -21.90 -0.79 -9.75
CA GLY A 71 -21.97 -0.52 -11.19
C GLY A 71 -22.06 0.99 -11.48
N GLY A 72 -21.32 1.42 -12.50
CA GLY A 72 -21.14 2.81 -12.93
C GLY A 72 -19.73 3.01 -13.54
N PRO A 73 -19.50 4.03 -14.39
CA PRO A 73 -18.27 4.19 -15.20
C PRO A 73 -16.97 4.39 -14.38
#